data_AF-A0A9Q0LGA6-F1
#
_entry.id   AF-A0A9Q0LGA6-F1
#
_cell.length_a   1.000
_cell.length_b   1.000
_cell.length_c   1.000
_cell.angle_alpha   90.00
_cell.angle_beta   90.00
_cell.angle_gamma   90.00
#
_symmetry.space_group_name_H-M   'P 1'
#
loop_
_entity.id
_entity.type
_entity.pdbx_description
1 polymer ?
#
loop_
_entity_poly.entity_id
_entity_poly.type
_entity_poly.pdbx_seq_one_letter_code
_entity_poly.pdbx_strand_id
1 'polypeptide(L)'
;MSFAIQEWVNSNDKKTFRKEAWKELLMIENFEKKQPIKKIEKITYDLIIKETEIASNIIKEMTSKNLSKVIQASLIRIYEVYEPQYTKGASILLVPFLLLDLDFQEIADFFYGFQKIFVPNLYKKESYYRLCGFKLVRHLLLYHDPDLVQHLDQFRGDITKIATNSIFTALIYFYINSLKFFKLKKSEDSTQNFSEQKITLFNNFYLIWDYLLLSRDPCWIVFLICSFFLIRKKEIMNANSHENLQLVLDQLHFKMEDNPEEIIHKARQIEFKTPISFKQLMMNTLYSENGKFDSNQYFYISKFVALPIDLVEILNLWENNKQIEEKNAKKLSFVVIDCRKQEEVSFGTLPLALHLDPSKFFDDPVAFTENLEVFLAMKGSNLAFLGTGNLNQDKELFLIVLQFITRGFPHVSICQGGFQKYLDFVKEGKCKNQQKEEKKNKEKQKESEMKQKQPQEIFSIYDSDDNLDENLSSDQDKINDLINEIINEEDDLDDLDDLDDLDDLMK
;
A
#
# COMPACT_ATOMS: atom_id res chain seq x y z
N MET A 1 -2.34 26.26 0.43
CA MET A 1 -1.72 25.29 1.35
C MET A 1 -0.72 25.95 2.31
N SER A 2 0.19 26.84 1.87
CA SER A 2 1.12 27.53 2.79
C SER A 2 0.46 28.52 3.77
N PHE A 3 -0.67 29.15 3.39
CA PHE A 3 -1.33 30.16 4.22
C PHE A 3 -2.10 29.55 5.43
N ALA A 4 -2.80 28.42 5.23
CA ALA A 4 -3.49 27.71 6.31
C ALA A 4 -2.52 27.06 7.32
N ILE A 5 -1.35 26.64 6.85
CA ILE A 5 -0.25 26.16 7.71
C ILE A 5 0.37 27.34 8.49
N GLN A 6 0.43 28.55 7.91
CA GLN A 6 0.89 29.75 8.60
C GLN A 6 -0.09 30.25 9.69
N GLU A 7 -1.41 30.13 9.50
CA GLU A 7 -2.39 30.36 10.59
C GLU A 7 -2.32 29.27 11.67
N TRP A 8 -2.05 28.01 11.29
CA TRP A 8 -1.86 26.87 12.21
C TRP A 8 -0.66 27.06 13.16
N VAL A 9 0.46 27.62 12.70
CA VAL A 9 1.63 27.91 13.56
C VAL A 9 1.29 28.94 14.65
N ASN A 10 0.43 29.92 14.32
CA ASN A 10 0.19 31.13 15.10
C ASN A 10 -1.05 31.07 16.02
N SER A 11 -1.90 30.04 15.92
CA SER A 11 -3.10 29.93 16.76
C SER A 11 -2.80 29.41 18.18
N ASN A 12 -3.39 30.05 19.20
CA ASN A 12 -3.35 29.60 20.60
C ASN A 12 -4.25 28.38 20.86
N ASP A 13 -5.09 27.97 19.90
CA ASP A 13 -6.03 26.85 20.03
C ASP A 13 -5.91 25.83 18.89
N LYS A 14 -4.71 25.25 18.75
CA LYS A 14 -4.42 24.20 17.76
C LYS A 14 -5.30 22.96 17.93
N LYS A 15 -5.82 22.71 19.13
CA LYS A 15 -6.66 21.54 19.42
C LYS A 15 -8.03 21.70 18.77
N THR A 16 -8.72 22.82 19.01
CA THR A 16 -10.05 23.06 18.42
C THR A 16 -10.01 23.05 16.90
N PHE A 17 -8.97 23.65 16.30
CA PHE A 17 -8.79 23.60 14.84
C PHE A 17 -8.62 22.15 14.33
N ARG A 18 -7.81 21.33 15.00
CA ARG A 18 -7.64 19.91 14.62
C ARG A 18 -8.94 19.14 14.68
N LYS A 19 -9.79 19.37 15.67
CA LYS A 19 -11.09 18.71 15.76
C LYS A 19 -11.91 18.94 14.49
N GLU A 20 -12.10 20.19 14.10
CA GLU A 20 -12.89 20.55 12.92
C GLU A 20 -12.25 20.03 11.63
N ALA A 21 -10.93 20.26 11.46
CA ALA A 21 -10.22 19.85 10.26
C ALA A 21 -10.19 18.31 10.09
N TRP A 22 -9.90 17.58 11.15
CA TRP A 22 -9.84 16.11 11.10
C TRP A 22 -11.23 15.50 10.93
N LYS A 23 -12.28 16.11 11.49
CA LYS A 23 -13.65 15.69 11.25
C LYS A 23 -14.04 15.73 9.77
N GLU A 24 -13.66 16.80 9.06
CA GLU A 24 -13.83 16.92 7.61
C GLU A 24 -12.98 15.88 6.85
N LEU A 25 -11.69 15.80 7.18
CA LEU A 25 -10.74 14.92 6.48
C LEU A 25 -11.08 13.43 6.65
N LEU A 26 -11.66 13.05 7.78
CA LEU A 26 -12.13 11.69 8.08
C LEU A 26 -13.55 11.41 7.59
N MET A 27 -14.20 12.39 6.95
CA MET A 27 -15.55 12.26 6.38
C MET A 27 -16.61 11.80 7.38
N ILE A 28 -16.49 12.24 8.64
CA ILE A 28 -17.32 11.76 9.74
C ILE A 28 -18.80 12.08 9.54
N GLU A 29 -19.09 13.22 8.91
CA GLU A 29 -20.46 13.68 8.65
C GLU A 29 -21.24 12.75 7.70
N ASN A 30 -20.54 11.89 6.96
CA ASN A 30 -21.13 10.92 6.05
C ASN A 30 -21.45 9.57 6.72
N PHE A 31 -21.17 9.40 8.01
CA PHE A 31 -21.49 8.15 8.70
C PHE A 31 -22.97 8.07 9.03
N GLU A 32 -23.60 6.98 8.59
CA GLU A 32 -24.93 6.61 9.06
C GLU A 32 -24.87 6.39 10.57
N LYS A 33 -25.68 7.12 11.33
CA LYS A 33 -25.78 6.94 12.78
C LYS A 33 -26.38 5.57 13.08
N LYS A 34 -25.52 4.59 13.30
CA LYS A 34 -25.92 3.24 13.73
C LYS A 34 -26.25 3.26 15.22
N GLN A 35 -27.35 2.62 15.59
CA GLN A 35 -27.64 2.33 17.00
C GLN A 35 -26.72 1.18 17.46
N PRO A 36 -26.33 1.13 18.75
CA PRO A 36 -25.60 -0.03 19.29
C PRO A 36 -26.49 -1.26 19.22
N ILE A 37 -26.06 -2.31 18.51
CA ILE A 37 -26.94 -3.46 18.22
C ILE A 37 -26.42 -4.77 18.83
N LYS A 38 -25.15 -4.88 19.25
CA LYS A 38 -24.59 -6.16 19.71
C LYS A 38 -23.95 -6.16 21.10
N LYS A 39 -24.08 -7.30 21.78
CA LYS A 39 -23.20 -7.69 22.88
C LYS A 39 -21.86 -8.15 22.30
N ILE A 40 -20.76 -7.57 22.78
CA ILE A 40 -19.41 -7.95 22.42
C ILE A 40 -19.11 -9.37 22.93
N GLU A 41 -18.42 -10.17 22.12
CA GLU A 41 -17.92 -11.49 22.52
C GLU A 41 -16.92 -11.37 23.68
N LYS A 42 -16.98 -12.29 24.65
CA LYS A 42 -16.14 -12.25 25.86
C LYS A 42 -14.63 -12.20 25.54
N ILE A 43 -14.17 -12.95 24.53
CA ILE A 43 -12.76 -12.98 24.10
C ILE A 43 -12.32 -11.59 23.62
N THR A 44 -13.13 -10.94 22.80
CA THR A 44 -12.87 -9.57 22.32
C THR A 44 -12.84 -8.58 23.48
N TYR A 45 -13.74 -8.73 24.46
CA TYR A 45 -13.76 -7.90 25.66
C TYR A 45 -12.50 -8.06 26.53
N ASP A 46 -12.03 -9.28 26.76
CA ASP A 46 -10.82 -9.56 27.55
C ASP A 46 -9.56 -9.01 26.85
N LEU A 47 -9.50 -9.11 25.52
CA LEU A 47 -8.43 -8.52 24.72
C LEU A 47 -8.42 -6.98 24.79
N ILE A 48 -9.60 -6.34 24.70
CA ILE A 48 -9.76 -4.89 24.89
C ILE A 48 -9.23 -4.44 26.25
N ILE A 49 -9.53 -5.19 27.33
CA ILE A 49 -9.04 -4.86 28.67
C ILE A 49 -7.51 -4.87 28.71
N LYS A 50 -6.89 -5.96 28.22
CA LYS A 50 -5.43 -6.12 28.22
C LYS A 50 -4.73 -5.00 27.44
N GLU A 51 -5.27 -4.62 26.30
CA GLU A 51 -4.70 -3.54 25.48
C GLU A 51 -4.97 -2.14 26.02
N THR A 52 -6.07 -1.96 26.75
CA THR A 52 -6.37 -0.69 27.40
C THR A 52 -5.36 -0.36 28.48
N GLU A 53 -4.82 -1.35 29.19
CA GLU A 53 -3.76 -1.12 30.16
C GLU A 53 -2.52 -0.52 29.51
N ILE A 54 -2.13 -1.02 28.33
CA ILE A 54 -1.01 -0.49 27.55
C ILE A 54 -1.28 0.97 27.16
N ALA A 55 -2.39 1.26 26.49
CA ALA A 55 -2.79 2.61 26.07
C ALA A 55 -2.95 3.58 27.26
N SER A 56 -3.48 3.11 28.38
CA SER A 56 -3.62 3.91 29.58
C SER A 56 -2.28 4.26 30.20
N ASN A 57 -1.33 3.32 30.25
CA ASN A 57 0.02 3.59 30.73
C ASN A 57 0.69 4.66 29.86
N ILE A 58 0.52 4.58 28.54
CA ILE A 58 0.99 5.58 27.58
C ILE A 58 0.41 6.97 27.89
N ILE A 59 -0.91 7.10 27.98
CA ILE A 59 -1.55 8.40 28.23
C ILE A 59 -1.18 8.95 29.62
N LYS A 60 -1.03 8.08 30.62
CA LYS A 60 -0.58 8.46 31.95
C LYS A 60 0.85 9.02 31.93
N GLU A 61 1.72 8.50 31.07
CA GLU A 61 3.06 9.06 30.86
C GLU A 61 3.02 10.43 30.16
N MET A 62 2.10 10.60 29.20
CA MET A 62 1.92 11.83 28.43
C MET A 62 1.34 12.98 29.26
N THR A 63 0.21 12.72 29.90
CA THR A 63 -0.67 13.76 30.46
C THR A 63 -0.79 13.69 31.97
N SER A 64 -0.19 12.69 32.62
CA SER A 64 -0.42 12.36 34.02
C SER A 64 -1.86 11.99 34.37
N LYS A 65 -2.76 11.88 33.38
CA LYS A 65 -4.15 11.44 33.54
C LYS A 65 -4.25 9.93 33.32
N ASN A 66 -5.07 9.26 34.13
CA ASN A 66 -5.46 7.87 33.89
C ASN A 66 -6.77 7.84 33.08
N LEU A 67 -6.68 7.50 31.80
CA LEU A 67 -7.82 7.42 30.89
C LEU A 67 -8.23 5.96 30.59
N SER A 68 -7.80 4.98 31.39
CA SER A 68 -8.12 3.55 31.19
C SER A 68 -9.62 3.31 30.97
N LYS A 69 -10.48 3.87 31.84
CA LYS A 69 -11.94 3.74 31.70
C LYS A 69 -12.48 4.37 30.42
N VAL A 70 -11.86 5.47 29.97
CA VAL A 70 -12.29 6.19 28.76
C VAL A 70 -11.91 5.39 27.51
N ILE A 71 -10.70 4.85 27.47
CA ILE A 71 -10.22 3.98 26.38
C ILE A 71 -11.10 2.74 26.27
N GLN A 72 -11.34 2.05 27.40
CA GLN A 72 -12.20 0.86 27.46
C GLN A 72 -13.60 1.17 26.92
N ALA A 73 -14.25 2.22 27.45
CA ALA A 73 -15.59 2.62 27.03
C ALA A 73 -15.64 3.01 25.54
N SER A 74 -14.62 3.71 25.03
CA SER A 74 -14.55 4.10 23.63
C SER A 74 -14.40 2.89 22.71
N LEU A 75 -13.49 1.97 23.04
CA LEU A 75 -13.34 0.71 22.29
C LEU A 75 -14.63 -0.09 22.30
N ILE A 76 -15.21 -0.33 23.48
CA ILE A 76 -16.49 -1.04 23.61
C ILE A 76 -17.55 -0.40 22.72
N ARG A 77 -17.70 0.92 22.78
CA ARG A 77 -18.66 1.66 21.96
C ARG A 77 -18.41 1.48 20.46
N ILE A 78 -17.16 1.55 20.02
CA ILE A 78 -16.76 1.29 18.63
C ILE A 78 -17.19 -0.12 18.22
N TYR A 79 -16.91 -1.13 19.05
CA TYR A 79 -17.30 -2.51 18.79
C TYR A 79 -18.81 -2.74 18.78
N GLU A 80 -19.57 -2.03 19.61
CA GLU A 80 -21.04 -2.12 19.67
C GLU A 80 -21.75 -1.45 18.48
N VAL A 81 -21.19 -0.35 17.96
CA VAL A 81 -21.82 0.49 16.93
C VAL A 81 -21.38 0.10 15.52
N TYR A 82 -20.09 -0.19 15.35
CA TYR A 82 -19.47 -0.37 14.04
C TYR A 82 -19.08 -1.82 13.74
N GLU A 83 -19.12 -2.71 14.76
CA GLU A 83 -18.75 -4.13 14.67
C GLU A 83 -17.44 -4.43 13.90
N PRO A 84 -16.34 -3.70 14.13
CA PRO A 84 -15.07 -4.07 13.53
C PRO A 84 -14.57 -5.38 14.15
N GLN A 85 -13.76 -6.13 13.42
CA GLN A 85 -13.06 -7.28 14.00
C GLN A 85 -11.95 -6.79 14.91
N TYR A 86 -11.76 -7.46 16.06
CA TYR A 86 -10.70 -7.07 16.98
C TYR A 86 -9.32 -7.22 16.33
N THR A 87 -8.51 -6.17 16.41
CA THR A 87 -7.12 -6.20 15.95
C THR A 87 -6.20 -5.66 17.01
N LYS A 88 -5.07 -6.37 17.15
CA LYS A 88 -4.04 -6.00 18.12
C LYS A 88 -3.49 -4.60 17.82
N GLY A 89 -3.49 -3.70 18.80
CA GLY A 89 -3.00 -2.32 18.69
C GLY A 89 -4.10 -1.26 18.49
N ALA A 90 -5.38 -1.63 18.46
CA ALA A 90 -6.49 -0.69 18.31
C ALA A 90 -6.55 0.33 19.46
N SER A 91 -6.23 -0.08 20.69
CA SER A 91 -6.20 0.84 21.85
C SER A 91 -5.16 1.95 21.69
N ILE A 92 -4.06 1.65 21.00
CA ILE A 92 -2.97 2.57 20.74
C ILE A 92 -3.41 3.62 19.71
N LEU A 93 -4.11 3.20 18.65
CA LEU A 93 -4.62 4.10 17.60
C LEU A 93 -5.67 5.10 18.08
N LEU A 94 -6.29 4.88 19.25
CA LEU A 94 -7.19 5.85 19.87
C LEU A 94 -6.46 7.03 20.52
N VAL A 95 -5.18 6.88 20.86
CA VAL A 95 -4.43 7.88 21.64
C VAL A 95 -4.45 9.29 21.01
N PRO A 96 -4.21 9.49 19.70
CA PRO A 96 -4.29 10.83 19.09
C PRO A 96 -5.65 11.51 19.29
N PHE A 97 -6.74 10.75 19.24
CA PHE A 97 -8.10 11.29 19.39
C PHE A 97 -8.45 11.59 20.85
N LEU A 98 -8.03 10.72 21.77
CA LEU A 98 -8.22 10.91 23.22
C LEU A 98 -7.55 12.18 23.73
N LEU A 99 -6.45 12.57 23.12
CA LEU A 99 -5.66 13.75 23.49
C LEU A 99 -6.21 15.07 22.90
N LEU A 100 -7.22 15.00 22.03
CA LEU A 100 -7.91 16.16 21.47
C LEU A 100 -9.06 16.66 22.37
N ASP A 101 -9.30 16.07 23.54
CA ASP A 101 -10.42 16.47 24.44
C ASP A 101 -11.80 16.36 23.73
N LEU A 102 -11.99 15.30 22.93
CA LEU A 102 -13.23 14.93 22.26
C LEU A 102 -14.19 14.19 23.23
N ASP A 103 -15.49 14.21 22.94
CA ASP A 103 -16.45 13.37 23.65
C ASP A 103 -16.37 11.89 23.22
N PHE A 104 -17.05 11.01 23.96
CA PHE A 104 -17.01 9.55 23.70
C PHE A 104 -17.48 9.15 22.31
N GLN A 105 -18.51 9.81 21.79
CA GLN A 105 -19.08 9.48 20.50
C GLN A 105 -18.17 10.02 19.38
N GLU A 106 -17.65 11.24 19.55
CA GLU A 106 -16.66 11.83 18.65
C GLU A 106 -15.40 10.97 18.57
N ILE A 107 -14.86 10.47 19.69
CA ILE A 107 -13.70 9.57 19.67
C ILE A 107 -14.01 8.31 18.85
N ALA A 108 -15.18 7.71 19.05
CA ALA A 108 -15.60 6.53 18.31
C ALA A 108 -15.73 6.82 16.80
N ASP A 109 -16.31 7.95 16.45
CA ASP A 109 -16.53 8.37 15.07
C ASP A 109 -15.20 8.69 14.36
N PHE A 110 -14.29 9.42 15.02
CA PHE A 110 -12.95 9.70 14.51
C PHE A 110 -12.16 8.42 14.27
N PHE A 111 -12.19 7.51 15.24
CA PHE A 111 -11.51 6.22 15.11
C PHE A 111 -12.09 5.40 13.95
N TYR A 112 -13.41 5.32 13.85
CA TYR A 112 -14.07 4.59 12.76
C TYR A 112 -13.75 5.20 11.39
N GLY A 113 -13.76 6.53 11.26
CA GLY A 113 -13.40 7.19 10.02
C GLY A 113 -11.94 6.99 9.62
N PHE A 114 -11.03 7.09 10.60
CA PHE A 114 -9.64 6.74 10.37
C PHE A 114 -9.51 5.28 9.94
N GLN A 115 -10.26 4.38 10.57
CA GLN A 115 -10.23 2.97 10.27
C GLN A 115 -10.63 2.69 8.81
N LYS A 116 -11.77 3.26 8.40
CA LYS A 116 -12.33 3.10 7.07
C LYS A 116 -11.40 3.60 5.96
N ILE A 117 -10.71 4.73 6.20
CA ILE A 117 -9.87 5.36 5.18
C ILE A 117 -8.47 4.72 5.16
N PHE A 118 -7.82 4.59 6.31
CA PHE A 118 -6.39 4.29 6.40
C PHE A 118 -6.06 2.84 6.74
N VAL A 119 -7.05 2.01 7.07
CA VAL A 119 -6.83 0.61 7.48
C VAL A 119 -8.04 -0.31 7.21
N PRO A 120 -8.80 -0.18 6.11
CA PRO A 120 -10.04 -0.93 5.94
C PRO A 120 -9.83 -2.44 5.91
N ASN A 121 -8.71 -2.92 5.35
CA ASN A 121 -8.41 -4.36 5.23
C ASN A 121 -7.49 -4.91 6.33
N LEU A 122 -6.97 -4.05 7.24
CA LEU A 122 -6.12 -4.52 8.33
C LEU A 122 -6.90 -5.33 9.37
N TYR A 123 -8.22 -5.09 9.46
CA TYR A 123 -9.15 -5.73 10.39
C TYR A 123 -10.02 -6.80 9.70
N LYS A 124 -9.59 -7.33 8.56
CA LYS A 124 -10.24 -8.50 7.94
C LYS A 124 -9.59 -9.78 8.47
N LYS A 125 -10.40 -10.83 8.71
CA LYS A 125 -10.01 -12.14 9.26
C LYS A 125 -8.97 -12.83 8.36
N GLU A 126 -9.02 -12.53 7.07
CA GLU A 126 -8.10 -13.04 6.06
C GLU A 126 -6.67 -12.55 6.32
N SER A 127 -5.78 -13.48 6.70
CA SER A 127 -4.37 -13.21 6.98
C SER A 127 -3.59 -12.65 5.78
N TYR A 128 -4.11 -12.84 4.56
CA TYR A 128 -3.43 -12.50 3.31
C TYR A 128 -3.24 -10.99 3.08
N TYR A 129 -4.17 -10.13 3.49
CA TYR A 129 -4.00 -8.67 3.35
C TYR A 129 -2.82 -8.16 4.17
N ARG A 130 -2.74 -8.65 5.41
CA ARG A 130 -1.69 -8.30 6.37
C ARG A 130 -0.34 -8.75 5.84
N LEU A 131 -0.23 -10.02 5.42
CA LEU A 131 0.99 -10.56 4.80
C LEU A 131 1.38 -9.81 3.52
N CYS A 132 0.41 -9.39 2.70
CA CYS A 132 0.68 -8.59 1.51
C CYS A 132 1.18 -7.19 1.84
N GLY A 133 0.59 -6.51 2.83
CA GLY A 133 1.04 -5.20 3.27
C GLY A 133 2.51 -5.20 3.61
N PHE A 134 2.98 -6.24 4.30
CA PHE A 134 4.40 -6.38 4.65
C PHE A 134 5.29 -6.61 3.45
N LYS A 135 4.84 -7.44 2.51
CA LYS A 135 5.58 -7.65 1.26
C LYS A 135 5.66 -6.34 0.49
N LEU A 136 4.58 -5.58 0.36
CA LEU A 136 4.57 -4.30 -0.35
C LEU A 136 5.50 -3.28 0.34
N VAL A 137 5.48 -3.15 1.66
CA VAL A 137 6.43 -2.32 2.42
C VAL A 137 7.88 -2.74 2.14
N ARG A 138 8.18 -4.06 2.20
CA ARG A 138 9.51 -4.58 1.91
C ARG A 138 9.93 -4.27 0.47
N HIS A 139 9.06 -4.46 -0.51
CA HIS A 139 9.34 -4.18 -1.93
C HIS A 139 9.61 -2.70 -2.16
N LEU A 140 8.86 -1.82 -1.51
CA LEU A 140 9.10 -0.39 -1.54
C LEU A 140 10.46 -0.04 -0.93
N LEU A 141 10.78 -0.57 0.26
CA LEU A 141 12.07 -0.32 0.90
C LEU A 141 13.23 -0.85 0.04
N LEU A 142 13.09 -2.04 -0.55
CA LEU A 142 14.07 -2.66 -1.44
C LEU A 142 14.30 -1.82 -2.70
N TYR A 143 13.23 -1.24 -3.26
CA TYR A 143 13.31 -0.35 -4.42
C TYR A 143 14.07 0.94 -4.12
N HIS A 144 14.01 1.46 -2.90
CA HIS A 144 14.67 2.72 -2.54
C HIS A 144 16.05 2.52 -1.90
N ASP A 145 16.27 1.43 -1.18
CA ASP A 145 17.52 1.12 -0.49
C ASP A 145 17.76 -0.40 -0.40
N PRO A 146 18.34 -1.01 -1.45
CA PRO A 146 18.54 -2.45 -1.51
C PRO A 146 19.54 -2.96 -0.46
N ASP A 147 20.55 -2.15 -0.10
CA ASP A 147 21.56 -2.52 0.89
C ASP A 147 20.93 -2.67 2.28
N LEU A 148 20.03 -1.75 2.64
CA LEU A 148 19.30 -1.82 3.91
C LEU A 148 18.44 -3.09 4.00
N VAL A 149 17.69 -3.41 2.93
CA VAL A 149 16.85 -4.62 2.94
C VAL A 149 17.69 -5.88 2.97
N GLN A 150 18.81 -5.93 2.25
CA GLN A 150 19.73 -7.07 2.31
C GLN A 150 20.32 -7.27 3.71
N HIS A 151 20.70 -6.19 4.39
CA HIS A 151 21.19 -6.25 5.76
C HIS A 151 20.09 -6.77 6.71
N LEU A 152 18.86 -6.27 6.57
CA LEU A 152 17.71 -6.77 7.33
C LEU A 152 17.46 -8.26 7.07
N ASP A 153 17.44 -8.68 5.80
CA ASP A 153 17.22 -10.08 5.42
C ASP A 153 18.35 -11.00 5.94
N GLN A 154 19.61 -10.56 5.84
CA GLN A 154 20.79 -11.31 6.28
C GLN A 154 20.71 -11.70 7.76
N PHE A 155 20.32 -10.75 8.61
CA PHE A 155 20.22 -10.95 10.05
C PHE A 155 18.82 -11.35 10.50
N ARG A 156 17.96 -11.85 9.59
CA ARG A 156 16.56 -12.22 9.87
C ARG A 156 15.81 -11.11 10.62
N GLY A 157 16.11 -9.86 10.28
CA GLY A 157 15.36 -8.70 10.69
C GLY A 157 13.97 -8.82 10.12
N ASP A 158 13.01 -9.19 10.96
CA ASP A 158 11.67 -9.44 10.51
C ASP A 158 10.95 -8.11 10.24
N ILE A 159 11.14 -7.54 9.04
CA ILE A 159 10.40 -6.38 8.52
C ILE A 159 8.88 -6.63 8.62
N THR A 160 8.45 -7.89 8.59
CA THR A 160 7.07 -8.32 8.81
C THR A 160 6.68 -7.97 10.23
N LYS A 161 7.27 -8.54 11.29
CA LYS A 161 6.99 -8.21 12.70
C LYS A 161 7.17 -6.71 13.02
N ILE A 162 8.20 -6.12 12.40
CA ILE A 162 8.37 -4.73 11.94
C ILE A 162 7.05 -4.02 11.68
N ALA A 163 6.66 -4.02 10.40
CA ALA A 163 5.47 -3.47 9.75
C ALA A 163 4.15 -3.88 10.40
N THR A 164 4.08 -5.09 10.94
CA THR A 164 2.93 -5.67 11.64
C THR A 164 2.57 -4.86 12.87
N ASN A 165 3.58 -4.54 13.66
CA ASN A 165 3.43 -3.60 14.74
C ASN A 165 3.54 -2.18 14.15
N SER A 166 4.42 -1.91 13.20
CA SER A 166 4.92 -0.56 12.90
C SER A 166 4.07 0.31 11.98
N ILE A 167 3.15 -0.21 11.15
CA ILE A 167 2.34 0.71 10.33
C ILE A 167 1.51 1.66 11.23
N PHE A 168 1.08 1.18 12.39
CA PHE A 168 0.20 1.90 13.31
C PHE A 168 0.74 2.00 14.73
N THR A 169 1.35 0.93 15.22
CA THR A 169 2.15 0.98 16.44
C THR A 169 3.38 1.82 16.17
N ALA A 170 4.10 1.82 15.04
CA ALA A 170 5.29 2.69 14.97
C ALA A 170 4.94 4.15 15.00
N LEU A 171 3.89 4.69 14.40
CA LEU A 171 3.59 6.14 14.58
C LEU A 171 3.38 6.55 16.05
N ILE A 172 2.97 5.63 16.94
CA ILE A 172 2.64 5.91 18.34
C ILE A 172 3.70 5.32 19.32
N TYR A 173 4.20 4.12 19.09
CA TYR A 173 5.37 3.45 19.70
C TYR A 173 6.66 4.25 19.46
N PHE A 174 6.78 4.93 18.32
CA PHE A 174 7.78 5.96 18.01
C PHE A 174 7.78 7.11 19.00
N TYR A 175 6.66 7.41 19.64
CA TYR A 175 6.54 8.47 20.63
C TYR A 175 6.60 7.93 22.07
N ILE A 176 6.00 6.75 22.33
CA ILE A 176 6.00 6.09 23.64
C ILE A 176 7.40 5.70 24.07
N ASN A 177 8.20 5.13 23.16
CA ASN A 177 9.57 4.76 23.50
C ASN A 177 10.50 5.97 23.59
N SER A 178 10.20 7.08 22.91
CA SER A 178 10.83 8.37 23.23
C SER A 178 10.59 8.74 24.68
N LEU A 179 9.34 8.67 25.17
CA LEU A 179 9.02 8.97 26.56
C LEU A 179 9.69 8.01 27.57
N LYS A 180 9.83 6.72 27.23
CA LYS A 180 10.59 5.75 28.04
C LYS A 180 12.11 6.05 28.04
N PHE A 181 12.69 6.38 26.89
CA PHE A 181 14.08 6.85 26.79
C PHE A 181 14.31 8.11 27.65
N PHE A 182 13.35 9.04 27.68
CA PHE A 182 13.41 10.22 28.55
C PHE A 182 13.31 9.88 30.04
N LYS A 183 12.50 8.90 30.44
CA LYS A 183 12.47 8.43 31.83
C LYS A 183 13.80 7.83 32.28
N LEU A 184 14.48 7.11 31.39
CA LEU A 184 15.82 6.57 31.65
C LEU A 184 16.87 7.70 31.76
N LYS A 185 16.72 8.79 31.01
CA LYS A 185 17.62 9.95 31.06
C LYS A 185 17.34 10.90 32.24
N LYS A 186 16.12 10.88 32.78
CA LYS A 186 15.67 11.73 33.91
C LYS A 186 16.20 11.30 35.28
N SER A 187 16.90 10.16 35.37
CA SER A 187 17.71 9.84 36.54
C SER A 187 18.97 10.71 36.65
N GLU A 188 19.29 11.49 35.61
CA GLU A 188 20.34 12.51 35.60
C GLU A 188 19.71 13.90 35.38
N ASP A 189 20.22 14.89 36.10
CA ASP A 189 19.59 16.17 36.47
C ASP A 189 18.80 16.98 35.42
N SER A 190 17.74 17.65 35.92
CA SER A 190 17.14 18.95 35.52
C SER A 190 15.62 18.93 35.25
N THR A 191 14.87 19.72 36.04
CA THR A 191 13.40 19.68 36.11
C THR A 191 12.67 20.75 35.30
N GLN A 192 13.35 21.81 34.81
CA GLN A 192 12.71 22.90 34.04
C GLN A 192 12.65 22.68 32.52
N ASN A 193 13.58 21.94 31.91
CA ASN A 193 13.55 21.62 30.46
C ASN A 193 12.47 20.58 30.07
N PHE A 194 11.92 19.86 31.05
CA PHE A 194 11.12 18.66 30.78
C PHE A 194 9.70 18.95 30.28
N SER A 195 9.07 20.06 30.71
CA SER A 195 7.72 20.44 30.27
C SER A 195 7.70 20.93 28.82
N GLU A 196 8.69 21.75 28.44
CA GLU A 196 8.80 22.27 27.08
C GLU A 196 9.13 21.16 26.08
N GLN A 197 10.03 20.23 26.44
CA GLN A 197 10.37 19.07 25.62
C GLN A 197 9.16 18.16 25.35
N LYS A 198 8.32 17.94 26.36
CA LYS A 198 7.05 17.20 26.20
C LYS A 198 6.09 17.88 25.23
N ILE A 199 5.96 19.21 25.31
CA ILE A 199 5.10 20.00 24.42
C ILE A 199 5.61 19.91 22.97
N THR A 200 6.92 20.02 22.75
CA THR A 200 7.54 19.90 21.44
C THR A 200 7.32 18.51 20.82
N LEU A 201 7.54 17.43 21.57
CA LEU A 201 7.25 16.07 21.09
C LEU A 201 5.79 15.92 20.71
N PHE A 202 4.88 16.40 21.56
CA PHE A 202 3.45 16.35 21.30
C PHE A 202 3.08 17.10 20.00
N ASN A 203 3.65 18.28 19.79
CA ASN A 203 3.45 19.04 18.55
C ASN A 203 4.02 18.33 17.32
N ASN A 204 5.22 17.74 17.42
CA ASN A 204 5.84 16.98 16.33
C ASN A 204 5.04 15.73 15.97
N PHE A 205 4.50 15.04 16.98
CA PHE A 205 3.60 13.90 16.79
C PHE A 205 2.37 14.30 16.00
N TYR A 206 1.66 15.35 16.43
CA TYR A 206 0.48 15.81 15.71
C TYR A 206 0.80 16.37 14.33
N LEU A 207 1.99 16.93 14.11
CA LEU A 207 2.38 17.40 12.78
C LEU A 207 2.40 16.25 11.76
N ILE A 208 2.92 15.08 12.14
CA ILE A 208 2.92 13.89 11.26
C ILE A 208 1.48 13.45 10.97
N TRP A 209 0.60 13.46 11.98
CA TRP A 209 -0.82 13.15 11.81
C TRP A 209 -1.55 14.18 10.93
N ASP A 210 -1.29 15.46 11.13
CA ASP A 210 -1.85 16.56 10.34
C ASP A 210 -1.50 16.34 8.85
N TYR A 211 -0.23 16.06 8.54
CA TYR A 211 0.19 15.75 7.16
C TYR A 211 -0.39 14.44 6.62
N LEU A 212 -0.51 13.41 7.47
CA LEU A 212 -1.08 12.13 7.07
C LEU A 212 -2.53 12.30 6.61
N LEU A 213 -3.35 12.96 7.42
CA LEU A 213 -4.75 13.21 7.09
C LEU A 213 -4.90 14.18 5.91
N LEU A 214 -4.05 15.22 5.84
CA LEU A 214 -4.02 16.17 4.73
C LEU A 214 -3.60 15.54 3.40
N SER A 215 -2.86 14.43 3.43
CA SER A 215 -2.44 13.74 2.20
C SER A 215 -3.63 13.22 1.39
N ARG A 216 -4.77 12.94 2.05
CA ARG A 216 -5.97 12.28 1.47
C ARG A 216 -5.64 10.99 0.71
N ASP A 217 -4.52 10.38 1.05
CA ASP A 217 -3.99 9.19 0.40
C ASP A 217 -3.65 8.14 1.46
N PRO A 218 -4.44 7.07 1.57
CA PRO A 218 -4.21 6.02 2.55
C PRO A 218 -2.84 5.36 2.46
N CYS A 219 -2.27 5.25 1.25
CA CYS A 219 -0.94 4.67 1.03
C CYS A 219 0.19 5.49 1.68
N TRP A 220 -0.07 6.74 2.07
CA TRP A 220 0.97 7.63 2.57
C TRP A 220 1.62 7.15 3.87
N ILE A 221 0.92 6.32 4.64
CA ILE A 221 1.48 5.65 5.83
C ILE A 221 2.67 4.76 5.45
N VAL A 222 2.59 4.04 4.32
CA VAL A 222 3.68 3.17 3.84
C VAL A 222 4.94 4.00 3.54
N PHE A 223 4.78 5.17 2.91
CA PHE A 223 5.90 6.06 2.62
C PHE A 223 6.53 6.67 3.89
N LEU A 224 5.72 7.00 4.90
CA LEU A 224 6.22 7.46 6.20
C LEU A 224 7.07 6.39 6.90
N ILE A 225 6.64 5.12 6.86
CA ILE A 225 7.40 4.00 7.44
C ILE A 225 8.74 3.85 6.73
N CYS A 226 8.73 3.77 5.40
CA CYS A 226 9.98 3.67 4.64
C CYS A 226 10.90 4.86 4.92
N SER A 227 10.36 6.08 5.03
CA SER A 227 11.13 7.27 5.41
C SER A 227 11.85 7.10 6.75
N PHE A 228 11.14 6.59 7.75
CA PHE A 228 11.71 6.36 9.08
C PHE A 228 12.85 5.35 9.07
N PHE A 229 12.68 4.22 8.38
CA PHE A 229 13.76 3.23 8.20
C PHE A 229 14.98 3.83 7.51
N LEU A 230 14.79 4.66 6.48
CA LEU A 230 15.90 5.28 5.76
C LEU A 230 16.64 6.34 6.58
N ILE A 231 15.93 7.13 7.40
CA ILE A 231 16.56 8.08 8.32
C ILE A 231 17.40 7.35 9.37
N ARG A 232 16.94 6.18 9.80
CA ARG A 232 17.64 5.33 10.79
C ARG A 232 18.61 4.33 10.18
N LYS A 233 18.85 4.38 8.86
CA LYS A 233 19.72 3.43 8.14
C LYS A 233 21.04 3.19 8.86
N LYS A 234 21.76 4.25 9.27
CA LYS A 234 23.07 4.10 9.91
C LYS A 234 23.00 3.28 11.21
N GLU A 235 21.97 3.50 12.03
CA GLU A 235 21.77 2.79 13.29
C GLU A 235 21.48 1.31 13.03
N ILE A 236 20.63 1.04 12.04
CA ILE A 236 20.26 -0.32 11.62
C ILE A 236 21.48 -1.06 11.05
N MET A 237 22.19 -0.44 10.11
CA MET A 237 23.34 -1.05 9.41
C MET A 237 24.54 -1.34 10.33
N ASN A 238 24.60 -0.72 11.51
CA ASN A 238 25.63 -1.00 12.51
C ASN A 238 25.34 -2.28 13.32
N ALA A 239 24.14 -2.85 13.22
CA ALA A 239 23.72 -4.01 13.97
C ALA A 239 24.14 -5.32 13.26
N ASN A 240 25.33 -5.82 13.58
CA ASN A 240 25.94 -6.95 12.87
C ASN A 240 25.59 -8.35 13.44
N SER A 241 24.50 -8.48 14.19
CA SER A 241 23.97 -9.77 14.67
C SER A 241 22.45 -9.73 14.73
N HIS A 242 21.81 -10.91 14.74
CA HIS A 242 20.35 -10.99 14.86
C HIS A 242 19.86 -10.32 16.15
N GLU A 243 20.50 -10.60 17.28
CA GLU A 243 20.12 -10.08 18.59
C GLU A 243 20.30 -8.56 18.65
N ASN A 244 21.44 -8.05 18.18
CA ASN A 244 21.70 -6.61 18.13
C ASN A 244 20.72 -5.90 17.20
N LEU A 245 20.40 -6.51 16.05
CA LEU A 245 19.44 -5.95 15.12
C LEU A 245 18.05 -5.90 15.74
N GLN A 246 17.59 -6.97 16.40
CA GLN A 246 16.31 -6.96 17.12
C GLN A 246 16.29 -5.88 18.21
N LEU A 247 17.38 -5.73 18.98
CA LEU A 247 17.50 -4.66 19.96
C LEU A 247 17.41 -3.26 19.33
N VAL A 248 18.11 -3.02 18.22
CA VAL A 248 18.04 -1.74 17.50
C VAL A 248 16.64 -1.50 16.98
N LEU A 249 16.00 -2.51 16.37
CA LEU A 249 14.65 -2.43 15.82
C LEU A 249 13.59 -2.17 16.92
N ASP A 250 13.73 -2.81 18.08
CA ASP A 250 12.89 -2.57 19.27
C ASP A 250 13.10 -1.16 19.84
N GLN A 251 14.30 -0.61 19.66
CA GLN A 251 14.69 0.75 20.05
C GLN A 251 14.49 1.78 18.94
N LEU A 252 13.90 1.44 17.79
CA LEU A 252 13.63 2.43 16.74
C LEU A 252 12.46 3.34 17.17
N HIS A 253 12.79 4.55 17.63
CA HIS A 253 11.81 5.57 18.02
C HIS A 253 12.25 6.99 17.62
N PHE A 254 11.35 7.97 17.80
CA PHE A 254 11.66 9.37 17.54
C PHE A 254 12.58 9.91 18.64
N LYS A 255 13.67 10.53 18.25
CA LYS A 255 14.54 11.26 19.15
C LYS A 255 14.07 12.71 19.21
N MET A 256 14.39 13.42 20.29
CA MET A 256 14.03 14.84 20.41
C MET A 256 14.67 15.69 19.30
N GLU A 257 15.89 15.32 18.90
CA GLU A 257 16.59 15.97 17.80
C GLU A 257 16.00 15.69 16.41
N ASP A 258 15.09 14.72 16.28
CA ASP A 258 14.50 14.44 14.98
C ASP A 258 13.56 15.59 14.57
N ASN A 259 13.67 15.97 13.31
CA ASN A 259 12.75 16.93 12.72
C ASN A 259 11.60 16.17 12.03
N PRO A 260 10.34 16.34 12.45
CA PRO A 260 9.20 15.71 11.77
C PRO A 260 9.10 16.12 10.30
N GLU A 261 9.51 17.35 9.95
CA GLU A 261 9.51 17.83 8.57
C GLU A 261 10.51 17.07 7.70
N GLU A 262 11.64 16.61 8.25
CA GLU A 262 12.61 15.79 7.53
C GLU A 262 11.99 14.44 7.15
N ILE A 263 11.27 13.81 8.10
CA ILE A 263 10.55 12.55 7.86
C ILE A 263 9.50 12.73 6.77
N ILE A 264 8.71 13.79 6.86
CA ILE A 264 7.65 14.12 5.88
C ILE A 264 8.25 14.40 4.50
N HIS A 265 9.30 15.21 4.43
CA HIS A 265 10.00 15.53 3.19
C HIS A 265 10.60 14.28 2.56
N LYS A 266 11.26 13.42 3.36
CA LYS A 266 11.81 12.16 2.88
C LYS A 266 10.71 11.21 2.39
N ALA A 267 9.56 11.13 3.08
CA ALA A 267 8.41 10.36 2.62
C ALA A 267 7.89 10.86 1.27
N ARG A 268 7.81 12.19 1.05
CA ARG A 268 7.45 12.78 -0.24
C ARG A 268 8.46 12.47 -1.34
N GLN A 269 9.75 12.45 -1.03
CA GLN A 269 10.79 12.06 -1.99
C GLN A 269 10.66 10.60 -2.41
N ILE A 270 10.36 9.70 -1.46
CA ILE A 270 10.10 8.28 -1.73
C ILE A 270 8.87 8.15 -2.63
N GLU A 271 7.76 8.78 -2.26
CA GLU A 271 6.52 8.80 -3.05
C GLU A 271 6.79 9.28 -4.49
N PHE A 272 7.47 10.41 -4.64
CA PHE A 272 7.79 11.01 -5.96
C PHE A 272 8.66 10.09 -6.83
N LYS A 273 9.49 9.25 -6.20
CA LYS A 273 10.36 8.29 -6.88
C LYS A 273 9.74 6.90 -7.07
N THR A 274 8.49 6.70 -6.66
CA THR A 274 7.81 5.41 -6.73
C THR A 274 6.87 5.34 -7.93
N PRO A 275 6.87 4.24 -8.72
CA PRO A 275 5.94 4.06 -9.84
C PRO A 275 4.47 4.19 -9.41
N ILE A 276 3.63 4.82 -10.22
CA ILE A 276 2.23 5.07 -9.83
C ILE A 276 1.42 3.76 -9.84
N SER A 277 1.77 2.81 -10.69
CA SER A 277 1.13 1.50 -10.72
C SER A 277 1.33 0.74 -9.41
N PHE A 278 2.49 0.91 -8.76
CA PHE A 278 2.74 0.28 -7.47
C PHE A 278 1.89 0.91 -6.37
N LYS A 279 1.70 2.24 -6.41
CA LYS A 279 0.74 2.92 -5.53
C LYS A 279 -0.69 2.44 -5.75
N GLN A 280 -1.10 2.24 -7.01
CA GLN A 280 -2.40 1.66 -7.35
C GLN A 280 -2.54 0.22 -6.86
N LEU A 281 -1.49 -0.60 -6.97
CA LEU A 281 -1.45 -1.94 -6.40
C LEU A 281 -1.66 -1.89 -4.88
N MET A 282 -0.93 -1.04 -4.16
CA MET A 282 -1.12 -0.84 -2.72
C MET A 282 -2.55 -0.39 -2.39
N MET A 283 -3.10 0.58 -3.12
CA MET A 283 -4.49 1.04 -2.96
C MET A 283 -5.49 -0.12 -3.11
N ASN A 284 -5.36 -0.89 -4.19
CA ASN A 284 -6.28 -1.98 -4.51
C ASN A 284 -6.16 -3.14 -3.51
N THR A 285 -4.93 -3.46 -3.07
CA THR A 285 -4.68 -4.57 -2.15
C THR A 285 -5.02 -4.20 -0.71
N LEU A 286 -4.58 -3.04 -0.22
CA LEU A 286 -4.64 -2.71 1.21
C LEU A 286 -5.85 -1.85 1.60
N TYR A 287 -6.45 -1.13 0.63
CA TYR A 287 -7.44 -0.09 0.93
C TYR A 287 -8.77 -0.23 0.19
N SER A 288 -8.91 -1.15 -0.77
CA SER A 288 -10.17 -1.36 -1.48
C SER A 288 -11.20 -2.08 -0.59
N GLU A 289 -12.37 -1.45 -0.41
CA GLU A 289 -13.50 -2.03 0.34
C GLU A 289 -14.06 -3.29 -0.37
N ASN A 290 -14.10 -3.26 -1.71
CA ASN A 290 -14.66 -4.30 -2.57
C ASN A 290 -13.61 -5.29 -3.10
N GLY A 291 -12.34 -5.15 -2.70
CA GLY A 291 -11.29 -6.04 -3.14
C GLY A 291 -11.53 -7.45 -2.61
N LYS A 292 -11.94 -8.39 -3.47
CA LYS A 292 -11.76 -9.81 -3.23
C LYS A 292 -10.28 -10.11 -3.43
N PHE A 293 -9.51 -9.95 -2.37
CA PHE A 293 -8.12 -10.39 -2.38
C PHE A 293 -8.11 -11.89 -2.17
N ASP A 294 -7.78 -12.65 -3.22
CA ASP A 294 -7.75 -14.09 -3.18
C ASP A 294 -6.33 -14.63 -2.93
N SER A 295 -6.25 -15.93 -2.66
CA SER A 295 -4.99 -16.66 -2.48
C SER A 295 -4.08 -16.56 -3.72
N ASN A 296 -4.66 -16.40 -4.92
CA ASN A 296 -3.91 -16.21 -6.16
C ASN A 296 -3.16 -14.88 -6.15
N GLN A 297 -3.83 -13.76 -5.84
CA GLN A 297 -3.18 -12.46 -5.75
C GLN A 297 -2.09 -12.45 -4.68
N TYR A 298 -2.33 -13.10 -3.53
CA TYR A 298 -1.28 -13.33 -2.53
C TYR A 298 -0.09 -14.07 -3.13
N PHE A 299 -0.35 -15.18 -3.82
CA PHE A 299 0.67 -15.99 -4.47
C PHE A 299 1.48 -15.14 -5.46
N TYR A 300 0.85 -14.33 -6.32
CA TYR A 300 1.55 -13.44 -7.24
C TYR A 300 2.44 -12.42 -6.52
N ILE A 301 1.91 -11.68 -5.53
CA ILE A 301 2.68 -10.70 -4.76
C ILE A 301 3.81 -11.38 -3.99
N SER A 302 3.59 -12.61 -3.52
CA SER A 302 4.57 -13.39 -2.76
C SER A 302 5.81 -13.80 -3.56
N LYS A 303 5.71 -13.87 -4.88
CA LYS A 303 6.76 -14.37 -5.77
C LYS A 303 7.63 -13.27 -6.35
N PHE A 304 7.24 -12.01 -6.23
CA PHE A 304 8.07 -10.91 -6.70
C PHE A 304 9.35 -10.80 -5.86
N VAL A 305 10.48 -10.68 -6.58
CA VAL A 305 11.81 -10.43 -5.99
C VAL A 305 12.16 -8.93 -5.98
N ALA A 306 11.41 -8.12 -6.73
CA ALA A 306 11.58 -6.68 -6.88
C ALA A 306 10.23 -5.98 -7.06
N LEU A 307 10.18 -4.66 -6.93
CA LEU A 307 8.93 -3.89 -6.98
C LEU A 307 8.18 -4.08 -8.31
N PRO A 308 6.93 -4.57 -8.32
CA PRO A 308 6.18 -4.76 -9.55
C PRO A 308 5.73 -3.41 -10.13
N ILE A 309 5.90 -3.25 -11.44
CA ILE A 309 5.41 -2.10 -12.21
C ILE A 309 4.47 -2.58 -13.32
N ASP A 310 3.41 -1.84 -13.58
CA ASP A 310 2.54 -2.11 -14.72
C ASP A 310 3.24 -1.65 -16.01
N LEU A 311 3.43 -2.56 -16.96
CA LEU A 311 4.01 -2.22 -18.26
C LEU A 311 3.24 -1.10 -18.98
N VAL A 312 1.92 -1.01 -18.80
CA VAL A 312 1.08 0.04 -19.40
C VAL A 312 1.46 1.43 -18.87
N GLU A 313 1.93 1.55 -17.62
CA GLU A 313 2.49 2.82 -17.10
C GLU A 313 3.67 3.27 -17.97
N ILE A 314 4.61 2.36 -18.23
CA ILE A 314 5.82 2.63 -19.02
C ILE A 314 5.46 3.01 -20.46
N LEU A 315 4.56 2.25 -21.09
CA LEU A 315 4.11 2.53 -22.47
C LEU A 315 3.48 3.92 -22.57
N ASN A 316 2.59 4.26 -21.64
CA ASN A 316 1.97 5.59 -21.58
C ASN A 316 3.02 6.69 -21.35
N LEU A 317 4.07 6.44 -20.57
CA LEU A 317 5.17 7.39 -20.39
C LEU A 317 5.90 7.65 -21.70
N TRP A 318 6.22 6.61 -22.46
CA TRP A 318 6.90 6.73 -23.74
C TRP A 318 6.05 7.39 -24.83
N GLU A 319 4.74 7.13 -24.85
CA GLU A 319 3.82 7.80 -25.78
C GLU A 319 3.70 9.30 -25.46
N ASN A 320 3.50 9.65 -24.19
CA ASN A 320 3.27 11.04 -23.77
C ASN A 320 4.55 11.89 -23.80
N ASN A 321 5.74 11.30 -23.63
CA ASN A 321 7.01 12.00 -23.77
C ASN A 321 7.24 12.54 -25.20
N LYS A 322 6.48 12.08 -26.20
CA LYS A 322 6.51 12.66 -27.55
C LYS A 322 5.73 13.98 -27.67
N GLN A 323 4.97 14.38 -26.64
CA GLN A 323 4.03 15.52 -26.73
C GLN A 323 4.23 16.62 -25.66
N ILE A 324 5.13 16.47 -24.69
CA ILE A 324 5.19 17.37 -23.52
C ILE A 324 6.64 17.83 -23.26
N GLU A 325 7.02 18.98 -23.80
CA GLU A 325 8.18 19.75 -23.33
C GLU A 325 7.83 20.71 -22.17
N GLU A 326 6.55 20.90 -21.81
CA GLU A 326 6.19 21.95 -20.85
C GLU A 326 5.10 21.51 -19.87
N LYS A 327 5.53 21.10 -18.65
CA LYS A 327 4.92 21.42 -17.34
C LYS A 327 5.61 20.64 -16.22
N ASN A 328 6.49 21.34 -15.51
CA ASN A 328 7.18 21.13 -14.21
C ASN A 328 6.70 20.03 -13.21
N ALA A 329 6.47 18.79 -13.63
CA ALA A 329 6.59 17.62 -12.77
C ALA A 329 7.52 16.62 -13.46
N LYS A 330 8.71 16.39 -12.89
CA LYS A 330 9.69 15.43 -13.43
C LYS A 330 9.09 14.03 -13.36
N LYS A 331 8.48 13.58 -14.46
CA LYS A 331 7.87 12.25 -14.59
C LYS A 331 8.96 11.18 -14.53
N LEU A 332 8.70 10.05 -13.88
CA LEU A 332 9.65 8.94 -13.84
C LEU A 332 9.93 8.44 -15.27
N SER A 333 11.20 8.13 -15.54
CA SER A 333 11.66 7.53 -16.79
C SER A 333 12.24 6.16 -16.50
N PHE A 334 11.89 5.18 -17.32
CA PHE A 334 12.32 3.80 -17.16
C PHE A 334 13.21 3.35 -18.32
N VAL A 335 14.29 2.64 -17.98
CA VAL A 335 15.05 1.82 -18.93
C VAL A 335 14.49 0.42 -18.85
N VAL A 336 13.89 -0.06 -19.94
CA VAL A 336 13.35 -1.42 -19.98
C VAL A 336 14.44 -2.39 -20.43
N ILE A 337 14.59 -3.47 -19.70
CA ILE A 337 15.50 -4.57 -20.02
C ILE A 337 14.66 -5.81 -20.30
N ASP A 338 14.56 -6.20 -21.57
CA ASP A 338 13.93 -7.45 -22.01
C ASP A 338 14.85 -8.62 -21.68
N CYS A 339 14.39 -9.48 -20.77
CA CYS A 339 15.10 -10.66 -20.27
C CYS A 339 14.45 -11.96 -20.74
N ARG A 340 13.76 -11.95 -21.89
CA ARG A 340 13.33 -13.17 -22.56
C ARG A 340 14.49 -13.81 -23.32
N LYS A 341 14.40 -15.10 -23.60
CA LYS A 341 15.42 -15.84 -24.34
C LYS A 341 15.56 -15.30 -25.76
N GLN A 342 16.75 -15.41 -26.35
CA GLN A 342 16.99 -14.90 -27.71
C GLN A 342 15.98 -15.42 -28.75
N GLU A 343 15.55 -16.67 -28.62
CA GLU A 343 14.53 -17.29 -29.47
C GLU A 343 13.18 -16.54 -29.36
N GLU A 344 12.73 -16.21 -28.15
CA GLU A 344 11.46 -15.52 -27.90
C GLU A 344 11.48 -14.06 -28.39
N VAL A 345 12.63 -13.40 -28.23
CA VAL A 345 12.88 -12.03 -28.69
C VAL A 345 12.88 -11.95 -30.21
N SER A 346 13.32 -13.01 -30.90
CA SER A 346 13.30 -13.09 -32.37
C SER A 346 11.89 -13.02 -32.97
N PHE A 347 10.86 -13.43 -32.21
CA PHE A 347 9.45 -13.34 -32.62
C PHE A 347 8.84 -11.94 -32.43
N GLY A 348 9.53 -11.05 -31.70
CA GLY A 348 9.08 -9.67 -31.49
C GLY A 348 9.62 -9.09 -30.19
N THR A 349 9.89 -7.79 -30.20
CA THR A 349 10.49 -7.07 -29.08
C THR A 349 9.69 -5.84 -28.69
N LEU A 350 9.87 -5.39 -27.45
CA LEU A 350 9.37 -4.10 -27.04
C LEU A 350 10.28 -3.01 -27.63
N PRO A 351 9.73 -2.01 -28.37
CA PRO A 351 10.54 -0.91 -28.89
C PRO A 351 11.30 -0.21 -27.76
N LEU A 352 12.57 0.14 -27.99
CA LEU A 352 13.46 0.82 -27.04
C LEU A 352 13.91 -0.01 -25.82
N ALA A 353 13.51 -1.27 -25.69
CA ALA A 353 14.04 -2.14 -24.65
C ALA A 353 15.47 -2.61 -25.00
N LEU A 354 16.33 -2.65 -23.98
CA LEU A 354 17.63 -3.31 -24.06
C LEU A 354 17.43 -4.80 -23.86
N HIS A 355 18.09 -5.65 -24.64
CA HIS A 355 18.00 -7.09 -24.47
C HIS A 355 19.13 -7.64 -23.60
N LEU A 356 18.79 -8.44 -22.60
CA LEU A 356 19.72 -9.17 -21.75
C LEU A 356 19.25 -10.63 -21.65
N ASP A 357 19.82 -11.48 -22.50
CA ASP A 357 19.46 -12.90 -22.56
C ASP A 357 19.83 -13.63 -21.26
N PRO A 358 18.85 -14.21 -20.55
CA PRO A 358 19.12 -14.92 -19.31
C PRO A 358 19.88 -16.24 -19.48
N SER A 359 19.82 -16.90 -20.64
CA SER A 359 20.49 -18.19 -20.81
C SER A 359 22.01 -18.06 -20.64
N LYS A 360 22.56 -16.92 -21.09
CA LYS A 360 24.00 -16.61 -20.99
C LYS A 360 24.52 -16.58 -19.56
N PHE A 361 23.65 -16.30 -18.58
CA PHE A 361 24.02 -16.36 -17.17
C PHE A 361 24.42 -17.78 -16.74
N PHE A 362 23.76 -18.80 -17.27
CA PHE A 362 24.03 -20.20 -16.94
C PHE A 362 25.15 -20.79 -17.78
N ASP A 363 25.27 -20.34 -19.03
CA ASP A 363 26.31 -20.79 -19.95
C ASP A 363 27.70 -20.31 -19.51
N ASP A 364 27.83 -19.03 -19.11
CA ASP A 364 29.08 -18.44 -18.63
C ASP A 364 28.80 -17.37 -17.55
N PRO A 365 28.70 -17.76 -16.27
CA PRO A 365 28.43 -16.84 -15.17
C PRO A 365 29.49 -15.74 -14.99
N VAL A 366 30.75 -16.03 -15.35
CA VAL A 366 31.86 -15.09 -15.21
C VAL A 366 31.76 -14.01 -16.29
N ALA A 367 31.65 -14.40 -17.56
CA ALA A 367 31.47 -13.44 -18.64
C ALA A 367 30.14 -12.67 -18.50
N PHE A 368 29.08 -13.31 -18.00
CA PHE A 368 27.84 -12.59 -17.70
C PHE A 368 28.06 -11.52 -16.63
N THR A 369 28.79 -11.84 -15.56
CA THR A 369 29.11 -10.86 -14.50
C THR A 369 29.93 -9.70 -15.02
N GLU A 370 30.92 -9.96 -15.88
CA GLU A 370 31.69 -8.90 -16.56
C GLU A 370 30.79 -8.05 -17.48
N ASN A 371 29.82 -8.67 -18.16
CA ASN A 371 28.84 -7.94 -18.97
C ASN A 371 27.86 -7.11 -18.13
N LEU A 372 27.57 -7.53 -16.88
CA LEU A 372 26.78 -6.72 -15.95
C LEU A 372 27.48 -5.42 -15.56
N GLU A 373 28.81 -5.36 -15.62
CA GLU A 373 29.58 -4.13 -15.34
C GLU A 373 29.19 -2.99 -16.29
N VAL A 374 28.77 -3.32 -17.53
CA VAL A 374 28.25 -2.34 -18.51
C VAL A 374 27.03 -1.60 -17.96
N PHE A 375 26.23 -2.26 -17.12
CA PHE A 375 25.04 -1.66 -16.51
C PHE A 375 25.36 -0.81 -15.27
N LEU A 376 26.59 -0.83 -14.73
CA LEU A 376 26.95 0.03 -13.59
C LEU A 376 26.75 1.51 -13.90
N ALA A 377 26.97 1.94 -15.13
CA ALA A 377 26.71 3.30 -15.58
C ALA A 377 25.22 3.70 -15.44
N MET A 378 24.32 2.72 -15.38
CA MET A 378 22.88 2.93 -15.21
C MET A 378 22.43 2.89 -13.75
N LYS A 379 23.33 2.62 -12.79
CA LYS A 379 23.00 2.58 -11.36
C LYS A 379 22.39 3.91 -10.90
N GLY A 380 21.18 3.85 -10.36
CA GLY A 380 20.38 5.03 -10.00
C GLY A 380 19.30 5.42 -11.01
N SER A 381 19.27 4.79 -12.20
CA SER A 381 18.14 4.86 -13.13
C SER A 381 17.01 3.93 -12.69
N ASN A 382 15.77 4.21 -13.09
CA ASN A 382 14.67 3.26 -12.87
C ASN A 382 14.77 2.15 -13.91
N LEU A 383 15.15 0.94 -13.48
CA LEU A 383 15.29 -0.23 -14.33
C LEU A 383 14.02 -1.08 -14.23
N ALA A 384 13.41 -1.39 -15.38
CA ALA A 384 12.22 -2.22 -15.45
C ALA A 384 12.53 -3.48 -16.25
N PHE A 385 12.59 -4.63 -15.58
CA PHE A 385 12.89 -5.90 -16.20
C PHE A 385 11.63 -6.54 -16.76
N LEU A 386 11.69 -7.00 -18.00
CA LEU A 386 10.56 -7.54 -18.75
C LEU A 386 10.80 -9.03 -19.01
N GLY A 387 9.91 -9.88 -18.50
CA GLY A 387 9.87 -11.31 -18.79
C GLY A 387 8.81 -11.67 -19.83
N THR A 388 8.49 -12.96 -19.88
CA THR A 388 7.39 -13.48 -20.71
C THR A 388 6.03 -13.03 -20.20
N GLY A 389 5.88 -12.91 -18.87
CA GLY A 389 4.62 -12.70 -18.18
C GLY A 389 4.10 -13.96 -17.51
N ASN A 390 4.76 -15.11 -17.72
CA ASN A 390 4.49 -16.36 -17.05
C ASN A 390 5.50 -16.58 -15.92
N LEU A 391 5.05 -16.45 -14.66
CA LEU A 391 5.91 -16.62 -13.47
C LEU A 391 6.68 -17.95 -13.44
N ASN A 392 6.14 -19.01 -14.03
CA ASN A 392 6.80 -20.32 -14.05
C ASN A 392 7.97 -20.39 -15.04
N GLN A 393 7.91 -19.58 -16.11
CA GLN A 393 8.96 -19.46 -17.13
C GLN A 393 9.98 -18.38 -16.76
N ASP A 394 9.56 -17.36 -16.01
CA ASP A 394 10.37 -16.21 -15.62
C ASP A 394 11.34 -16.46 -14.44
N LYS A 395 11.66 -17.73 -14.12
CA LYS A 395 12.61 -18.08 -13.03
C LYS A 395 14.00 -17.49 -13.27
N GLU A 396 14.47 -17.55 -14.51
CA GLU A 396 15.79 -17.03 -14.90
C GLU A 396 15.83 -15.50 -14.81
N LEU A 397 14.72 -14.82 -15.16
CA LEU A 397 14.55 -13.38 -14.95
C LEU A 397 14.75 -13.01 -13.48
N PHE A 398 14.14 -13.74 -12.54
CA PHE A 398 14.27 -13.41 -11.11
C PHE A 398 15.72 -13.50 -10.63
N LEU A 399 16.49 -14.48 -11.13
CA LEU A 399 17.90 -14.61 -10.79
C LEU A 399 18.71 -13.40 -11.27
N ILE A 400 18.44 -12.91 -12.47
CA ILE A 400 19.10 -11.71 -13.02
C ILE A 400 18.72 -10.48 -12.22
N VAL A 401 17.43 -10.29 -11.93
CA VAL A 401 16.97 -9.17 -11.11
C VAL A 401 17.65 -9.17 -9.75
N LEU A 402 17.81 -10.35 -9.13
CA LEU A 402 18.57 -10.50 -7.89
C LEU A 402 20.04 -10.10 -8.05
N GLN A 403 20.70 -10.35 -9.19
CA GLN A 403 22.08 -9.90 -9.44
C GLN A 403 22.23 -8.37 -9.41
N PHE A 404 21.22 -7.63 -9.88
CA PHE A 404 21.21 -6.16 -9.81
C PHE A 404 20.98 -5.69 -8.37
N ILE A 405 20.01 -6.30 -7.68
CA ILE A 405 19.70 -5.98 -6.28
C ILE A 405 20.93 -6.21 -5.39
N THR A 406 21.59 -7.37 -5.47
CA THR A 406 22.76 -7.71 -4.64
C THR A 406 23.97 -6.83 -4.90
N ARG A 407 24.05 -6.19 -6.07
CA ARG A 407 25.05 -5.14 -6.39
C ARG A 407 24.63 -3.74 -5.95
N GLY A 408 23.54 -3.64 -5.20
CA GLY A 408 23.03 -2.42 -4.59
C GLY A 408 22.39 -1.47 -5.61
N PHE A 409 21.84 -1.97 -6.73
CA PHE A 409 21.09 -1.12 -7.66
C PHE A 409 19.75 -0.71 -7.04
N PRO A 410 19.53 0.59 -6.75
CA PRO A 410 18.20 1.06 -6.39
C PRO A 410 17.32 1.10 -7.65
N HIS A 411 16.01 1.25 -7.42
CA HIS A 411 15.01 1.50 -8.44
C HIS A 411 14.88 0.37 -9.48
N VAL A 412 15.02 -0.87 -9.01
CA VAL A 412 14.85 -2.10 -9.80
C VAL A 412 13.40 -2.59 -9.68
N SER A 413 12.75 -2.77 -10.82
CA SER A 413 11.36 -3.22 -10.94
C SER A 413 11.19 -4.38 -11.91
N ILE A 414 10.08 -5.12 -11.78
CA ILE A 414 9.65 -6.16 -12.71
C ILE A 414 8.34 -5.74 -13.38
N CYS A 415 8.27 -5.83 -14.71
CA CYS A 415 7.06 -5.54 -15.49
C CYS A 415 6.01 -6.64 -15.29
N GLN A 416 4.97 -6.34 -14.51
CA GLN A 416 3.87 -7.27 -14.24
C GLN A 416 3.12 -7.62 -15.53
N GLY A 417 2.92 -8.92 -15.76
CA GLY A 417 2.30 -9.46 -16.97
C GLY A 417 3.26 -9.56 -18.18
N GLY A 418 4.51 -9.13 -18.03
CA GLY A 418 5.58 -9.32 -19.01
C GLY A 418 5.24 -8.87 -20.44
N PHE A 419 5.90 -9.49 -21.41
CA PHE A 419 5.70 -9.20 -22.83
C PHE A 419 4.28 -9.55 -23.31
N GLN A 420 3.62 -10.54 -22.69
CA GLN A 420 2.23 -10.87 -22.99
C GLN A 420 1.31 -9.64 -22.83
N LYS A 421 1.50 -8.86 -21.77
CA LYS A 421 0.71 -7.65 -21.54
C LYS A 421 0.92 -6.58 -22.62
N TYR A 422 2.12 -6.50 -23.20
CA TYR A 422 2.36 -5.63 -24.35
C TYR A 422 1.61 -6.09 -25.59
N LEU A 423 1.57 -7.40 -25.87
CA LEU A 423 0.79 -7.93 -26.98
C LEU A 423 -0.69 -7.62 -26.83
N ASP A 424 -1.23 -7.73 -25.63
CA ASP A 424 -2.63 -7.42 -25.33
C ASP A 424 -2.92 -5.93 -25.50
N PHE A 425 -2.02 -5.05 -25.02
CA PHE A 425 -2.10 -3.61 -25.25
C PHE A 425 -2.13 -3.24 -26.74
N VAL A 426 -1.26 -3.85 -27.55
CA VAL A 426 -1.21 -3.61 -29.01
C VAL A 426 -2.48 -4.11 -29.71
N LYS A 427 -3.00 -5.28 -29.31
CA LYS A 427 -4.26 -5.82 -29.83
C LYS A 427 -5.43 -4.88 -29.54
N GLU A 428 -5.56 -4.42 -28.29
CA GLU A 428 -6.60 -3.46 -27.89
C GLU A 428 -6.50 -2.14 -28.66
N GLY A 429 -5.28 -1.62 -28.86
CA GLY A 429 -5.04 -0.40 -29.63
C GLY A 429 -5.47 -0.56 -31.10
N LYS A 430 -5.18 -1.69 -31.72
CA LYS A 430 -5.64 -2.03 -33.07
C LYS A 430 -7.17 -2.11 -33.16
N CYS A 431 -7.82 -2.78 -32.20
CA CYS A 431 -9.28 -2.87 -32.13
C CYS A 431 -9.95 -1.49 -31.97
N LYS A 432 -9.41 -0.61 -31.12
CA LYS A 432 -9.92 0.76 -30.93
C LYS A 432 -9.80 1.61 -32.21
N ASN A 433 -8.71 1.42 -32.97
CA ASN A 433 -8.52 2.12 -34.25
C ASN A 433 -9.48 1.60 -35.34
N GLN A 434 -9.67 0.29 -35.43
CA GLN A 434 -10.67 -0.31 -36.34
C GLN A 434 -12.08 0.18 -36.02
N GLN A 435 -12.49 0.21 -34.76
CA GLN A 435 -13.79 0.76 -34.36
C GLN A 435 -13.96 2.26 -34.66
N LYS A 436 -12.88 3.05 -34.55
CA LYS A 436 -12.89 4.47 -34.95
C LYS A 436 -13.00 4.65 -36.46
N GLU A 437 -12.34 3.80 -37.23
CA GLU A 437 -12.45 3.80 -38.70
C GLU A 437 -13.84 3.33 -39.16
N GLU A 438 -14.40 2.30 -38.53
CA GLU A 438 -15.79 1.87 -38.79
C GLU A 438 -16.81 2.94 -38.44
N LYS A 439 -16.63 3.67 -37.33
CA LYS A 439 -17.49 4.82 -36.99
C LYS A 439 -17.37 5.94 -38.02
N LYS A 440 -16.14 6.30 -38.44
CA LYS A 440 -15.92 7.28 -39.52
C LYS A 440 -16.51 6.84 -40.85
N ASN A 441 -16.46 5.54 -41.16
CA ASN A 441 -17.05 4.99 -42.39
C ASN A 441 -18.58 4.96 -42.33
N LYS A 442 -19.17 4.65 -41.16
CA LYS A 442 -20.62 4.74 -40.92
C LYS A 442 -21.13 6.19 -40.94
N GLU A 443 -20.36 7.15 -40.44
CA GLU A 443 -20.68 8.58 -40.53
C GLU A 443 -20.60 9.08 -41.98
N LYS A 444 -19.57 8.67 -42.73
CA LYS A 444 -19.48 8.97 -44.18
C LYS A 444 -20.61 8.32 -44.99
N GLN A 445 -21.01 7.09 -44.65
CA GLN A 445 -22.17 6.43 -45.25
C GLN A 445 -23.47 7.17 -44.93
N LYS A 446 -23.70 7.57 -43.68
CA LYS A 446 -24.86 8.38 -43.29
C LYS A 446 -24.89 9.77 -43.96
N GLU A 447 -23.73 10.41 -44.14
CA GLU A 447 -23.63 11.67 -44.90
C GLU A 447 -23.91 11.47 -46.40
N SER A 448 -23.50 10.34 -46.98
CA SER A 448 -23.84 10.01 -48.37
C SER A 448 -25.30 9.64 -48.57
N GLU A 449 -25.93 8.96 -47.59
CA GLU A 449 -27.36 8.62 -47.59
C GLU A 449 -28.25 9.86 -47.36
N MET A 450 -27.83 10.80 -46.50
CA MET A 450 -28.50 12.10 -46.32
C MET A 450 -28.38 12.99 -47.56
N LYS A 451 -27.33 12.86 -48.37
CA LYS A 451 -27.18 13.60 -49.63
C LYS A 451 -27.94 12.97 -50.82
N GLN A 452 -28.47 11.75 -50.67
CA GLN A 452 -29.24 11.06 -51.73
C GLN A 452 -30.76 11.05 -51.51
N LYS A 453 -31.29 11.56 -50.39
CA LYS A 453 -32.73 11.71 -50.19
C LYS A 453 -33.17 13.17 -50.30
N GLN A 454 -33.65 13.56 -51.48
CA GLN A 454 -34.59 14.69 -51.60
C GLN A 454 -35.99 14.25 -51.12
N PRO A 455 -36.79 15.17 -50.56
CA PRO A 455 -38.02 14.82 -49.87
C PRO A 455 -39.17 14.60 -50.86
N GLN A 456 -39.79 13.42 -50.81
CA GLN A 456 -41.14 13.22 -51.33
C GLN A 456 -42.11 13.02 -50.17
N GLU A 457 -43.23 13.70 -50.29
CA GLU A 457 -44.27 13.91 -49.30
C GLU A 457 -45.12 12.67 -48.99
N ILE A 458 -45.39 12.48 -47.69
CA ILE A 458 -46.69 12.27 -47.02
C ILE A 458 -47.73 11.34 -47.69
N PHE A 459 -48.04 10.18 -47.09
CA PHE A 459 -49.23 9.89 -46.26
C PHE A 459 -49.44 8.38 -46.05
N SER A 460 -50.01 8.06 -44.87
CA SER A 460 -51.02 7.02 -44.61
C SER A 460 -50.63 5.75 -43.84
N ILE A 461 -51.18 5.70 -42.63
CA ILE A 461 -52.04 4.64 -42.05
C ILE A 461 -51.36 3.50 -41.27
N TYR A 462 -51.92 3.33 -40.06
CA TYR A 462 -51.80 2.24 -39.10
C TYR A 462 -51.93 0.84 -39.74
N ASP A 463 -51.16 -0.13 -39.25
CA ASP A 463 -51.72 -1.33 -38.62
C ASP A 463 -50.61 -2.24 -38.05
N SER A 464 -51.07 -3.19 -37.25
CA SER A 464 -50.50 -3.94 -36.14
C SER A 464 -49.57 -5.12 -36.49
N ASP A 465 -49.01 -5.68 -35.41
CA ASP A 465 -48.76 -7.11 -35.14
C ASP A 465 -47.30 -7.54 -34.90
N ASP A 466 -47.03 -7.80 -33.61
CA ASP A 466 -46.56 -9.05 -33.00
C ASP A 466 -45.55 -9.98 -33.70
N ASN A 467 -44.69 -10.54 -32.83
CA ASN A 467 -43.97 -11.83 -32.90
C ASN A 467 -42.59 -11.88 -33.59
N LEU A 468 -41.50 -11.95 -32.79
CA LEU A 468 -40.86 -13.23 -32.40
C LEU A 468 -39.55 -13.02 -31.60
N ASP A 469 -39.57 -13.54 -30.37
CA ASP A 469 -38.43 -14.02 -29.60
C ASP A 469 -37.86 -15.33 -30.19
N GLU A 470 -36.69 -15.72 -29.67
CA GLU A 470 -36.18 -17.09 -29.43
C GLU A 470 -34.78 -17.37 -30.02
N ASN A 471 -33.75 -17.31 -29.15
CA ASN A 471 -32.64 -18.30 -29.06
C ASN A 471 -31.53 -17.87 -28.07
N LEU A 472 -31.82 -17.83 -26.76
CA LEU A 472 -30.79 -17.61 -25.72
C LEU A 472 -30.90 -18.52 -24.48
N SER A 473 -31.78 -19.53 -24.49
CA SER A 473 -32.07 -20.36 -23.30
C SER A 473 -31.21 -21.64 -23.17
N SER A 474 -30.32 -21.97 -24.11
CA SER A 474 -29.61 -23.27 -24.09
C SER A 474 -28.26 -23.25 -23.34
N ASP A 475 -27.71 -22.07 -23.04
CA ASP A 475 -26.34 -21.97 -22.50
C ASP A 475 -26.30 -21.63 -21.00
N GLN A 476 -27.41 -21.14 -20.42
CA GLN A 476 -27.47 -20.85 -18.98
C GLN A 476 -27.59 -22.10 -18.12
N ASP A 477 -28.27 -23.15 -18.60
CA ASP A 477 -28.44 -24.38 -17.83
C ASP A 477 -27.12 -25.18 -17.73
N LYS A 478 -26.31 -25.18 -18.78
CA LYS A 478 -24.98 -25.82 -18.77
C LYS A 478 -23.97 -25.13 -17.85
N ILE A 479 -24.12 -23.82 -17.65
CA ILE A 479 -23.26 -23.05 -16.74
C ILE A 479 -23.65 -23.32 -15.29
N ASN A 480 -24.93 -23.46 -15.00
CA ASN A 480 -25.41 -23.75 -13.65
C ASN A 480 -25.07 -25.18 -13.20
N ASP A 481 -25.06 -26.15 -14.13
CA ASP A 481 -24.64 -27.52 -13.82
C ASP A 481 -23.14 -27.61 -13.47
N LEU A 482 -22.28 -26.86 -14.16
CA LEU A 482 -20.83 -26.83 -13.87
C LEU A 482 -20.49 -26.15 -12.54
N ILE A 483 -21.29 -25.15 -12.13
CA ILE A 483 -21.12 -24.46 -10.85
C ILE A 483 -21.47 -25.39 -9.67
N ASN A 484 -22.49 -26.23 -9.83
CA ASN A 484 -22.89 -27.18 -8.79
C ASN A 484 -21.91 -28.36 -8.67
N GLU A 485 -21.17 -28.71 -9.72
CA GLU A 485 -20.13 -29.75 -9.67
C GLU A 485 -18.90 -29.29 -8.87
N ILE A 486 -18.52 -28.01 -8.97
CA ILE A 486 -17.39 -27.42 -8.23
C ILE A 486 -17.71 -27.25 -6.73
N ILE A 487 -18.96 -26.95 -6.37
CA ILE A 487 -19.37 -26.75 -4.98
C ILE A 487 -19.36 -28.06 -4.18
N ASN A 488 -19.44 -29.23 -4.83
CA ASN A 488 -19.47 -30.53 -4.15
C ASN A 488 -18.08 -31.17 -3.97
N GLU A 489 -16.99 -30.54 -4.42
CA GLU A 489 -15.61 -31.05 -4.25
C GLU A 489 -14.82 -30.34 -3.12
N GLU A 490 -15.39 -29.35 -2.43
CA GLU A 490 -14.71 -28.59 -1.35
C GLU A 490 -15.06 -29.02 0.09
N ASP A 491 -15.89 -30.06 0.30
CA ASP A 491 -16.32 -30.54 1.63
C ASP A 491 -15.36 -31.57 2.31
N ASP A 492 -14.15 -31.79 1.77
CA ASP A 492 -13.22 -32.83 2.26
C ASP A 492 -11.88 -32.31 2.84
N LEU A 493 -11.82 -31.08 3.38
CA LEU A 493 -10.62 -30.55 4.07
C LEU A 493 -10.93 -29.85 5.40
N ASP A 494 -11.64 -30.54 6.29
CA ASP A 494 -11.61 -30.30 7.73
C ASP A 494 -10.66 -31.31 8.38
N ASP A 495 -9.38 -30.96 8.51
CA ASP A 495 -8.44 -31.57 9.48
C ASP A 495 -7.10 -30.82 9.39
N LEU A 496 -6.87 -29.84 10.27
CA LEU A 496 -5.54 -29.38 10.75
C LEU A 496 -5.75 -28.37 11.91
N ASP A 497 -6.36 -28.85 13.00
CA ASP A 497 -6.26 -28.25 14.33
C ASP A 497 -4.99 -28.80 15.00
N ASP A 498 -3.87 -28.07 14.91
CA ASP A 498 -2.69 -28.28 15.76
C ASP A 498 -2.23 -26.92 16.31
N LEU A 499 -2.77 -26.55 17.47
CA LEU A 499 -2.51 -25.30 18.20
C LEU A 499 -1.86 -25.54 19.58
N ASP A 500 -1.06 -26.60 19.74
CA ASP A 500 -0.49 -26.98 21.04
C ASP A 500 0.96 -26.52 21.31
N ASP A 501 1.65 -25.85 20.38
CA ASP A 501 3.09 -25.53 20.55
C ASP A 501 3.42 -24.11 21.09
N LEU A 502 2.46 -23.38 21.67
CA LEU A 502 2.68 -22.02 22.20
C LEU A 502 2.85 -21.91 23.72
N ASP A 503 2.59 -22.98 24.48
CA ASP A 503 2.73 -22.98 25.94
C ASP A 503 4.14 -23.37 26.44
N ASP A 504 4.97 -23.98 25.59
CA ASP A 504 6.35 -24.39 25.96
C ASP A 504 7.40 -23.29 25.73
N LEU A 505 7.01 -22.11 25.23
CA LEU A 505 7.88 -20.94 25.06
C LEU A 505 7.73 -19.88 26.18
N MET A 506 6.97 -20.19 27.24
CA MET A 506 6.87 -19.38 28.47
C MET A 506 7.10 -20.20 29.75
N LYS A 507 8.08 -21.11 29.71
CA LYS A 507 8.86 -21.57 30.87
C LYS A 507 10.33 -21.33 30.57
#